data_AF-A0A1G6G5A4-F1
#
_entry.id   AF-A0A1G6G5A4-F1
#
_cell.length_a   1.000
_cell.length_b   1.000
_cell.length_c   1.000
_cell.angle_alpha   90.00
_cell.angle_beta   90.00
_cell.angle_gamma   90.00
#
_symmetry.space_group_name_H-M   'P 1'
#
loop_
_entity.id
_entity.type
_entity.pdbx_description
1 polymer ?
#
loop_
_entity_poly.entity_id
_entity_poly.type
_entity_poly.pdbx_seq_one_letter_code
_entity_poly.pdbx_strand_id
1 'polypeptide(L)'
;MSKQSFNIPNGSNYVSVEATDNKLIISFSKENPNMFFCQESEHIEETPLIGHLSIFWDPGSSDAIISKVADIDYSDCTYKAQNGVWYRHAIRFRSEEQYSKILQSNVTKGKTK
;
A
#
# COMPACT_ATOMS: atom_id res chain seq x y z
N MET A 1 -18.50 0.80 34.92
CA MET A 1 -18.14 0.94 33.49
C MET A 1 -19.30 0.46 32.64
N SER A 2 -19.69 1.22 31.62
CA SER A 2 -20.63 0.75 30.60
C SER A 2 -19.90 -0.13 29.59
N LYS A 3 -20.48 -1.27 29.20
CA LYS A 3 -19.97 -2.14 28.13
C LYS A 3 -20.88 -2.01 26.92
N GLN A 4 -20.30 -1.85 25.74
CA GLN A 4 -21.04 -1.79 24.48
C GLN A 4 -20.69 -3.02 23.63
N SER A 5 -21.71 -3.71 23.13
CA SER A 5 -21.57 -4.92 22.33
C SER A 5 -21.88 -4.63 20.86
N PHE A 6 -21.08 -5.17 19.95
CA PHE A 6 -21.26 -5.04 18.52
C PHE A 6 -21.30 -6.43 17.88
N ASN A 7 -22.22 -6.65 16.95
CA ASN A 7 -22.26 -7.88 16.16
C ASN A 7 -21.19 -7.78 15.06
N ILE A 8 -20.27 -8.75 15.04
CA ILE A 8 -19.26 -8.87 13.99
C ILE A 8 -19.95 -9.42 12.73
N PRO A 9 -19.89 -8.72 11.57
CA PRO A 9 -20.46 -9.23 10.34
C PRO A 9 -19.81 -10.56 9.91
N ASN A 10 -20.63 -11.50 9.42
CA ASN A 10 -20.14 -12.81 8.98
C ASN A 10 -19.04 -12.69 7.91
N GLY A 11 -17.96 -13.44 8.11
CA GLY A 11 -16.79 -13.46 7.23
C GLY A 11 -15.78 -12.33 7.48
N SER A 12 -15.98 -11.51 8.53
CA SER A 12 -14.96 -10.56 8.97
C SER A 12 -13.89 -11.27 9.77
N ASN A 13 -12.65 -11.23 9.29
CA ASN A 13 -11.49 -11.86 9.95
C ASN A 13 -10.60 -10.82 10.65
N TYR A 14 -10.82 -9.52 10.37
CA TYR A 14 -10.04 -8.41 10.94
C TYR A 14 -10.95 -7.31 11.49
N VAL A 15 -10.52 -6.75 12.62
CA VAL A 15 -11.13 -5.58 13.26
C VAL A 15 -10.07 -4.50 13.38
N SER A 16 -10.35 -3.30 12.86
CA SER A 16 -9.55 -2.11 13.14
C SER A 16 -10.36 -1.16 14.02
N VAL A 17 -9.66 -0.51 14.96
CA VAL A 17 -10.23 0.48 15.86
C VAL A 17 -9.39 1.74 15.76
N GLU A 18 -10.01 2.83 15.33
CA GLU A 18 -9.39 4.14 15.23
C GLU A 18 -10.09 5.10 16.20
N ALA A 19 -9.30 5.80 17.02
CA ALA A 19 -9.79 6.85 17.88
C ALA A 19 -9.56 8.21 17.19
N THR A 20 -10.65 8.88 16.88
CA THR A 20 -10.67 10.29 16.45
C THR A 20 -11.10 11.17 17.62
N ASP A 21 -10.95 12.49 17.51
CA ASP A 21 -11.15 13.45 18.61
C ASP A 21 -12.38 13.17 19.49
N ASN A 22 -13.53 12.81 18.89
CA ASN A 22 -14.78 12.58 19.61
C ASN A 22 -15.48 11.25 19.26
N LYS A 23 -14.84 10.34 18.52
CA LYS A 23 -15.48 9.10 18.05
C LYS A 23 -14.48 7.95 17.96
N LEU A 24 -14.96 6.76 18.29
CA LEU A 24 -14.31 5.51 17.92
C LEU A 24 -14.91 5.01 16.61
N ILE A 25 -14.05 4.79 15.62
CA ILE A 25 -14.41 4.14 14.36
C ILE A 25 -13.97 2.68 14.49
N ILE A 26 -14.94 1.76 14.40
CA ILE A 26 -14.69 0.32 14.42
C ILE A 26 -15.05 -0.22 13.04
N SER A 27 -14.06 -0.78 12.35
CA SER A 27 -14.23 -1.29 10.99
C SER A 27 -13.98 -2.80 10.96
N PHE A 28 -14.95 -3.54 10.41
CA PHE A 28 -14.89 -4.98 10.22
C PHE A 28 -14.58 -5.28 8.76
N SER A 29 -13.55 -6.06 8.50
CA SER A 29 -13.13 -6.41 7.15
C SER A 29 -12.91 -7.91 7.00
N LYS A 30 -13.18 -8.41 5.78
CA LYS A 30 -12.79 -9.77 5.40
C LYS A 30 -11.27 -9.85 5.35
N GLU A 31 -10.75 -11.06 5.47
CA GLU A 31 -9.34 -11.31 5.18
C GLU A 31 -9.02 -10.89 3.75
N ASN A 32 -8.18 -9.88 3.64
CA ASN A 32 -7.53 -9.51 2.40
C ASN A 32 -6.07 -9.96 2.56
N PRO A 33 -5.67 -11.10 1.97
CA PRO A 33 -4.30 -11.61 2.11
C PRO A 33 -3.26 -10.65 1.53
N ASN A 34 -3.69 -9.64 0.78
CA ASN A 34 -2.85 -8.57 0.27
C ASN A 34 -2.54 -7.50 1.32
N MET A 35 -3.21 -7.48 2.47
CA MET A 35 -3.00 -6.47 3.52
C MET A 35 -1.87 -6.86 4.48
N PHE A 36 -0.98 -5.92 4.80
CA PHE A 36 0.08 -6.12 5.79
C PHE A 36 0.33 -4.84 6.59
N PHE A 37 0.73 -4.97 7.86
CA PHE A 37 1.12 -3.82 8.66
C PHE A 37 2.54 -3.38 8.27
N CYS A 38 2.69 -2.15 7.78
CA CYS A 38 3.99 -1.57 7.45
C CYS A 38 4.48 -0.73 8.63
N GLN A 39 5.49 -1.24 9.35
CA GLN A 39 6.05 -0.58 10.53
C GLN A 39 6.57 0.83 10.23
N GLU A 40 7.31 1.02 9.13
CA GLU A 40 7.89 2.32 8.76
C GLU A 40 6.86 3.43 8.57
N SER A 41 5.65 3.04 8.17
CA SER A 41 4.58 4.00 7.97
C SER A 41 3.54 3.98 9.08
N GLU A 42 3.57 3.00 9.97
CA GLU A 42 2.57 2.74 11.02
C GLU A 42 1.13 2.57 10.48
N HIS A 43 0.98 2.18 9.22
CA HIS A 43 -0.32 1.96 8.56
C HIS A 43 -0.44 0.53 8.03
N ILE A 44 -1.69 0.08 7.81
CA ILE A 44 -1.96 -1.12 7.04
C ILE A 44 -1.83 -0.78 5.54
N GLU A 45 -0.90 -1.46 4.87
CA GLU A 45 -0.70 -1.39 3.43
C GLU A 45 -1.38 -2.54 2.72
N GLU A 46 -1.47 -2.42 1.40
CA GLU A 46 -1.80 -3.57 0.54
C GLU A 46 -0.72 -3.78 -0.51
N THR A 47 -0.46 -5.04 -0.85
CA THR A 47 0.36 -5.42 -1.99
C THR A 47 -0.23 -4.86 -3.28
N PRO A 48 0.60 -4.57 -4.30
CA PRO A 48 0.11 -4.12 -5.59
C PRO A 48 -0.81 -5.16 -6.27
N LEU A 49 -1.89 -4.68 -6.88
CA LEU A 49 -2.76 -5.46 -7.77
C LEU A 49 -2.60 -4.97 -9.21
N ILE A 50 -3.02 -5.80 -10.17
CA ILE A 50 -3.03 -5.42 -11.59
C ILE A 50 -3.79 -4.10 -11.78
N GLY A 51 -3.17 -3.15 -12.47
CA GLY A 51 -3.68 -1.80 -12.71
C GLY A 51 -3.28 -0.76 -11.67
N HIS A 52 -2.82 -1.16 -10.47
CA HIS A 52 -2.34 -0.21 -9.45
C HIS A 52 -1.07 0.50 -9.91
N LEU A 53 -0.99 1.80 -9.62
CA LEU A 53 0.24 2.57 -9.76
C LEU A 53 1.19 2.20 -8.62
N SER A 54 2.41 1.81 -8.97
CA SER A 54 3.39 1.26 -8.03
C SER A 54 4.80 1.70 -8.40
N ILE A 55 5.70 1.66 -7.42
CA ILE A 55 7.15 1.71 -7.63
C ILE A 55 7.69 0.28 -7.68
N PHE A 56 8.58 -0.01 -8.64
CA PHE A 56 9.17 -1.32 -8.88
C PHE A 56 10.69 -1.23 -8.84
N TRP A 57 11.36 -2.25 -8.29
CA TRP A 57 12.81 -2.35 -8.28
C TRP A 57 13.26 -3.79 -8.08
N ASP A 58 14.52 -4.06 -8.43
CA ASP A 58 15.17 -5.33 -8.13
C ASP A 58 16.14 -5.21 -6.95
N PRO A 59 16.33 -6.30 -6.17
CA PRO A 59 17.33 -6.32 -5.11
C PRO A 59 18.72 -6.06 -5.69
N GLY A 60 19.44 -5.11 -5.10
CA GLY A 60 20.78 -4.71 -5.54
C GLY A 60 20.82 -3.68 -6.68
N SER A 61 19.67 -3.31 -7.24
CA SER A 61 19.58 -2.19 -8.19
C SER A 61 19.51 -0.86 -7.46
N SER A 62 20.23 0.15 -7.93
CA SER A 62 20.02 1.56 -7.54
C SER A 62 18.78 2.17 -8.19
N ASP A 63 18.27 1.48 -9.22
CA ASP A 63 17.26 2.02 -10.12
C ASP A 63 15.90 1.43 -9.76
N ALA A 64 14.93 2.32 -9.62
CA ALA A 64 13.52 1.99 -9.43
C ALA A 64 12.70 2.74 -10.48
N ILE A 65 11.60 2.14 -10.91
CA ILE A 65 10.67 2.77 -11.87
C ILE A 65 9.29 2.91 -11.26
N ILE A 66 8.52 3.87 -11.77
CA ILE A 66 7.12 4.05 -11.42
C ILE A 66 6.28 3.70 -12.64
N SER A 67 5.32 2.80 -12.48
CA SER A 67 4.47 2.31 -13.55
C SER A 67 3.16 1.76 -12.97
N LYS A 68 2.19 1.41 -13.81
CA LYS A 68 1.12 0.49 -13.39
C LYS A 68 1.59 -0.96 -13.42
N VAL A 69 1.03 -1.78 -12.53
CA VAL A 69 1.19 -3.24 -12.57
C VAL A 69 0.41 -3.77 -13.78
N ALA A 70 1.09 -4.50 -14.66
CA ALA A 70 0.50 -5.15 -15.82
C ALA A 70 0.14 -6.61 -15.54
N ASP A 71 0.96 -7.31 -14.75
CA ASP A 71 0.79 -8.73 -14.44
C ASP A 71 1.51 -9.08 -13.12
N ILE A 72 1.16 -10.22 -12.51
CA ILE A 72 1.73 -10.71 -11.25
C ILE A 72 1.98 -12.22 -11.36
N ASP A 73 3.21 -12.65 -11.12
CA ASP A 73 3.56 -14.06 -10.98
C ASP A 73 3.57 -14.42 -9.49
N TYR A 74 2.53 -15.12 -9.05
CA TYR A 74 2.38 -15.56 -7.66
C TYR A 74 3.29 -16.73 -7.29
N SER A 75 3.94 -17.40 -8.25
CA SER A 75 4.87 -18.50 -7.98
C SER A 75 6.25 -18.01 -7.58
N ASP A 76 6.70 -16.90 -8.19
CA ASP A 76 8.00 -16.25 -7.90
C ASP A 76 7.84 -14.91 -7.16
N CYS A 77 6.60 -14.53 -6.84
CA CYS A 77 6.25 -13.24 -6.22
C CYS A 77 6.84 -12.03 -6.98
N THR A 78 6.80 -12.07 -8.32
CA THR A 78 7.30 -10.98 -9.19
C THR A 78 6.17 -10.21 -9.85
N TYR A 79 6.46 -8.97 -10.22
CA TYR A 79 5.49 -8.02 -10.75
C TYR A 79 5.95 -7.49 -12.11
N LYS A 80 5.07 -7.54 -13.10
CA LYS A 80 5.32 -6.97 -14.41
C LYS A 80 4.86 -5.52 -14.45
N ALA A 81 5.74 -4.60 -14.82
CA ALA A 81 5.36 -3.23 -15.11
C ALA A 81 4.76 -3.11 -16.52
N GLN A 82 4.03 -2.03 -16.81
CA GLN A 82 3.43 -1.77 -18.13
C GLN A 82 4.45 -1.66 -19.27
N ASN A 83 5.72 -1.35 -18.98
CA ASN A 83 6.79 -1.38 -19.97
C ASN A 83 7.18 -2.81 -20.40
N GLY A 84 6.60 -3.84 -19.79
CA GLY A 84 6.83 -5.25 -20.10
C GLY A 84 7.93 -5.93 -19.28
N VAL A 85 8.63 -5.19 -18.42
CA VAL A 85 9.74 -5.70 -17.58
C VAL A 85 9.20 -6.23 -16.25
N TRP A 86 9.80 -7.33 -15.77
CA TRP A 86 9.49 -7.96 -14.50
C TRP A 86 10.44 -7.50 -13.40
N TYR A 87 9.92 -7.32 -12.19
CA TYR A 87 10.65 -6.88 -11.01
C TYR A 87 10.29 -7.74 -9.81
N ARG A 88 11.27 -7.98 -8.93
CA ARG A 88 11.07 -8.76 -7.69
C ARG A 88 10.37 -8.00 -6.58
N HIS A 89 10.45 -6.68 -6.57
CA HIS A 89 9.77 -5.87 -5.56
C HIS A 89 8.86 -4.84 -6.20
N ALA A 90 7.70 -4.65 -5.57
CA ALA A 90 6.77 -3.60 -5.92
C ALA A 90 6.01 -3.11 -4.68
N ILE A 91 5.83 -1.79 -4.58
CA ILE A 91 4.97 -1.16 -3.56
C ILE A 91 3.98 -0.25 -4.26
N ARG A 92 2.70 -0.36 -3.92
CA ARG A 92 1.66 0.50 -4.48
C ARG A 92 1.71 1.89 -3.87
N PHE A 93 1.28 2.89 -4.63
CA PHE A 93 0.93 4.17 -4.04
C PHE A 93 -0.46 4.08 -3.39
N ARG A 94 -0.62 4.69 -2.22
CA ARG A 94 -1.92 4.73 -1.51
C ARG A 94 -2.91 5.65 -2.20
N SER A 95 -2.40 6.75 -2.78
CA SER A 95 -3.18 7.73 -3.51
C SER A 95 -2.31 8.49 -4.51
N GLU A 96 -2.94 9.07 -5.54
CA GLU A 96 -2.25 9.99 -6.46
C GLU A 96 -1.69 11.23 -5.75
N GLU A 97 -2.30 11.62 -4.62
CA GLU A 97 -1.79 12.71 -3.77
C GLU A 97 -0.45 12.35 -3.13
N GLN A 98 -0.28 11.12 -2.63
CA GLN A 98 0.99 10.64 -2.10
C GLN A 98 2.09 10.70 -3.17
N TYR A 99 1.78 10.25 -4.39
CA TYR A 99 2.69 10.35 -5.52
C TYR A 99 3.04 11.80 -5.86
N SER A 100 2.04 12.68 -5.93
CA SER A 100 2.23 14.10 -6.22
C SER A 100 3.14 14.76 -5.19
N LYS A 101 2.98 14.45 -3.90
CA LYS A 101 3.86 14.92 -2.83
C LYS A 101 5.30 14.43 -3.00
N ILE A 102 5.49 13.16 -3.36
CA ILE A 102 6.84 12.60 -3.59
C ILE A 102 7.53 13.32 -4.76
N LEU A 103 6.83 13.49 -5.89
CA LEU A 103 7.38 14.23 -7.03
C LEU A 103 7.72 15.68 -6.67
N GLN A 104 6.80 16.39 -6.00
CA GLN A 104 7.01 17.78 -5.60
C GLN A 104 8.18 17.92 -4.62
N SER A 105 8.33 16.99 -3.68
CA SER A 105 9.43 16.99 -2.70
C SER A 105 10.81 16.81 -3.36
N ASN A 106 10.88 16.07 -4.47
CA ASN A 106 12.11 15.89 -5.24
C ASN A 106 12.45 17.13 -6.08
N VAL A 107 11.45 17.92 -6.50
CA VAL A 107 11.68 19.20 -7.21
C VAL A 107 12.31 20.25 -6.27
N THR A 108 11.96 20.25 -4.99
CA THR A 108 12.54 21.20 -4.01
C THR A 108 13.97 20.85 -3.63
N LYS A 109 14.35 19.57 -3.57
CA LYS A 109 15.73 19.13 -3.27
C LYS A 109 16.73 19.36 -4.41
N GLY A 110 16.25 19.51 -5.65
CA GLY A 110 17.10 19.86 -6.80
C GLY A 110 17.43 21.36 -6.93
N LYS A 111 16.90 22.21 -6.04
CA LYS A 111 17.17 23.67 -6.02
C LYS A 111 17.96 24.08 -4.79
N THR A 112 19.13 23.51 -4.61
CA THR A 112 20.18 24.13 -3.79
C THR A 112 21.46 24.10 -4.63
N LYS A 113 21.82 25.28 -5.14
CA LYS A 113 23.08 25.57 -5.84
C LYS A 113 24.27 25.35 -4.91
#